data_AF-A0A5N0E761-F1
#
_entry.id   AF-A0A5N0E761-F1
#
_cell.length_a   1.000
_cell.length_b   1.000
_cell.length_c   1.000
_cell.angle_alpha   90.00
_cell.angle_beta   90.00
_cell.angle_gamma   90.00
#
_symmetry.space_group_name_H-M   'P 1'
#
loop_
_entity.id
_entity.type
_entity.pdbx_description
1 polymer ?
#
loop_
_entity_poly.entity_id
_entity_poly.type
_entity_poly.pdbx_seq_one_letter_code
_entity_poly.pdbx_strand_id
1 'polypeptide(L)'
;MNHNTNKSGVRSDRHPNLEIEYCDQIVAGMRAAGMGYQEIARTLNIRARRVEATLGEVAALHARQLSQNEIARRVGLPRSTVQDLLRNPKEARSTPRKTLALAGISEMHAMQLDVLGWFLGMERNHVYSLAKQLHNDGLIHELADVQAGEKWVVPTRVTAARYLGWRPADWHPPLALAEHYRAVAQARVMLVGSDRALWVSERVLRHRIGKTAGPNGKRTTGEPPVSSGRTPLLGYPHVHDGRFLGVVEGQHGWWALEVELSKKDPEHMDIALKGAIRAARDATEESMVGVLYLCRTPAVIDNVNAASERLPDNEFGERLALDLVIRDFDRTWEKFLTRYGAMREAAKARSSNRRRRTLIHLSQEAS
;
A
#
# COMPACT_ATOMS: atom_id res chain seq x y z
N MET A 1 -26.51 -46.52 5.40
CA MET A 1 -25.34 -45.99 6.13
C MET A 1 -24.62 -45.04 5.19
N ASN A 2 -24.60 -43.75 5.52
CA ASN A 2 -24.10 -42.67 4.67
C ASN A 2 -22.57 -42.64 4.65
N HIS A 3 -21.97 -42.71 3.46
CA HIS A 3 -20.60 -42.26 3.23
C HIS A 3 -20.65 -40.95 2.45
N ASN A 4 -20.53 -39.84 3.18
CA ASN A 4 -20.35 -38.52 2.61
C ASN A 4 -18.90 -38.09 2.87
N THR A 5 -18.00 -38.37 1.94
CA THR A 5 -16.62 -37.88 1.97
C THR A 5 -16.58 -36.47 1.38
N ASN A 6 -16.62 -35.47 2.27
CA ASN A 6 -16.24 -34.10 1.96
C ASN A 6 -14.77 -34.06 1.49
N LYS A 7 -14.55 -34.14 0.18
CA LYS A 7 -13.30 -33.66 -0.45
C LYS A 7 -13.52 -32.23 -0.90
N SER A 8 -13.49 -31.29 0.04
CA SER A 8 -13.21 -29.88 -0.26
C SER A 8 -11.74 -29.81 -0.70
N GLY A 9 -11.52 -29.89 -2.01
CA GLY A 9 -10.20 -29.76 -2.60
C GLY A 9 -9.61 -28.40 -2.30
N VAL A 10 -8.65 -28.36 -1.38
CA VAL A 10 -7.62 -27.32 -1.33
C VAL A 10 -6.88 -27.42 -2.68
N ARG A 11 -7.25 -26.58 -3.64
CA ARG A 11 -6.46 -26.42 -4.87
C ARG A 11 -5.11 -25.85 -4.46
N SER A 12 -4.12 -26.72 -4.45
CA SER A 12 -2.72 -26.41 -4.32
C SER A 12 -2.32 -25.41 -5.42
N ASP A 13 -2.07 -24.15 -5.05
CA ASP A 13 -1.41 -23.09 -5.84
C ASP A 13 0.02 -23.52 -6.24
N ARG A 14 0.14 -24.50 -7.13
CA ARG A 14 1.42 -25.14 -7.41
C ARG A 14 2.29 -24.34 -8.37
N HIS A 15 1.74 -23.48 -9.24
CA HIS A 15 2.53 -22.71 -10.22
C HIS A 15 1.93 -21.36 -10.66
N PRO A 16 1.76 -20.36 -9.77
CA PRO A 16 1.21 -19.04 -10.11
C PRO A 16 2.13 -18.16 -10.98
N ASN A 17 3.34 -18.64 -11.31
CA ASN A 17 4.24 -18.02 -12.30
C ASN A 17 3.86 -18.47 -13.72
N LEU A 18 3.50 -19.74 -13.89
CA LEU A 18 3.04 -20.29 -15.17
C LEU A 18 1.67 -19.71 -15.54
N GLU A 19 0.78 -19.45 -14.56
CA GLU A 19 -0.55 -18.90 -14.85
C GLU A 19 -0.53 -17.47 -15.44
N ILE A 20 0.49 -16.65 -15.13
CA ILE A 20 0.64 -15.32 -15.74
C ILE A 20 1.30 -15.44 -17.11
N GLU A 21 2.38 -16.23 -17.19
CA GLU A 21 3.16 -16.43 -18.42
C GLU A 21 2.33 -17.11 -19.52
N TYR A 22 1.47 -18.04 -19.14
CA TYR A 22 0.60 -18.79 -20.03
C TYR A 22 -0.87 -18.38 -19.92
N CYS A 23 -1.20 -17.25 -19.27
CA CYS A 23 -2.58 -16.79 -19.09
C CYS A 23 -3.33 -16.74 -20.42
N ASP A 24 -2.67 -16.22 -21.45
CA ASP A 24 -3.26 -16.07 -22.78
C ASP A 24 -3.51 -17.43 -23.46
N GLN A 25 -2.61 -18.40 -23.25
CA GLN A 25 -2.76 -19.77 -23.76
C GLN A 25 -3.86 -20.53 -23.01
N ILE A 26 -3.97 -20.33 -21.69
CA ILE A 26 -5.02 -20.94 -20.86
C ILE A 26 -6.39 -20.39 -21.27
N VAL A 27 -6.51 -19.07 -21.46
CA VAL A 27 -7.74 -18.42 -21.95
C VAL A 27 -8.13 -18.97 -23.32
N ALA A 28 -7.20 -19.05 -24.27
CA ALA A 28 -7.45 -19.59 -25.60
C ALA A 28 -7.86 -21.08 -25.54
N GLY A 29 -7.18 -21.89 -24.73
CA GLY A 29 -7.50 -23.31 -24.54
C GLY A 29 -8.88 -23.53 -23.92
N MET A 30 -9.24 -22.74 -22.90
CA MET A 30 -10.58 -22.80 -22.29
C MET A 30 -11.68 -22.40 -23.28
N ARG A 31 -11.40 -21.40 -24.13
CA ARG A 31 -12.33 -21.00 -25.18
C ARG A 31 -12.49 -22.09 -26.25
N ALA A 32 -11.41 -22.72 -26.67
CA ALA A 32 -11.43 -23.85 -27.60
C ALA A 32 -12.20 -25.05 -27.05
N ALA A 33 -12.19 -25.24 -25.73
CA ALA A 33 -13.02 -26.23 -25.03
C ALA A 33 -14.51 -25.84 -24.92
N GLY A 34 -14.93 -24.72 -25.51
CA GLY A 34 -16.32 -24.29 -25.60
C GLY A 34 -16.81 -23.39 -24.47
N MET A 35 -15.96 -23.01 -23.51
CA MET A 35 -16.37 -22.15 -22.39
C MET A 35 -16.72 -20.73 -22.87
N GLY A 36 -17.74 -20.14 -22.24
CA GLY A 36 -18.10 -18.73 -22.44
C GLY A 36 -17.16 -17.78 -21.70
N TYR A 37 -17.11 -16.51 -22.12
CA TYR A 37 -16.24 -15.49 -21.49
C TYR A 37 -16.51 -15.33 -20.00
N GLN A 38 -17.77 -15.39 -19.57
CA GLN A 38 -18.13 -15.27 -18.16
C GLN A 38 -17.61 -16.46 -17.33
N GLU A 39 -17.61 -17.66 -17.91
CA GLU A 39 -17.12 -18.88 -17.26
C GLU A 39 -15.60 -18.87 -17.17
N ILE A 40 -14.91 -18.47 -18.23
CA ILE A 40 -13.44 -18.29 -18.26
C ILE A 40 -13.04 -17.24 -17.22
N ALA A 41 -13.68 -16.08 -17.24
CA ALA A 41 -13.43 -14.98 -16.30
C ALA A 41 -13.58 -15.43 -14.85
N ARG A 42 -14.66 -16.16 -14.54
CA ARG A 42 -14.90 -16.71 -13.19
C ARG A 42 -13.88 -17.77 -12.79
N THR A 43 -13.53 -18.67 -13.72
CA THR A 43 -12.61 -19.79 -13.46
C THR A 43 -11.19 -19.30 -13.18
N LEU A 44 -10.74 -18.29 -13.91
CA LEU A 44 -9.40 -17.70 -13.78
C LEU A 44 -9.36 -16.51 -12.82
N ASN A 45 -10.49 -16.12 -12.25
CA ASN A 45 -10.62 -14.92 -11.42
C ASN A 45 -10.07 -13.65 -12.11
N ILE A 46 -10.36 -13.50 -13.41
CA ILE A 46 -9.99 -12.34 -14.23
C ILE A 46 -11.24 -11.65 -14.79
N ARG A 47 -11.10 -10.44 -15.33
CA ARG A 47 -12.23 -9.73 -15.94
C ARG A 47 -12.50 -10.21 -17.36
N ALA A 48 -13.76 -10.13 -17.79
CA ALA A 48 -14.17 -10.35 -19.18
C ALA A 48 -13.37 -9.50 -20.20
N ARG A 49 -12.93 -8.30 -19.79
CA ARG A 49 -12.04 -7.45 -20.61
C ARG A 49 -10.65 -8.04 -20.81
N ARG A 50 -10.10 -8.77 -19.83
CA ARG A 50 -8.82 -9.48 -20.00
C ARG A 50 -9.00 -10.65 -20.96
N VAL A 51 -10.11 -11.38 -20.85
CA VAL A 51 -10.49 -12.44 -21.79
C VAL A 51 -10.61 -11.88 -23.22
N GLU A 52 -11.29 -10.74 -23.39
CA GLU A 52 -11.40 -10.05 -24.69
C GLU A 52 -10.05 -9.56 -25.21
N ALA A 53 -9.16 -9.06 -24.34
CA ALA A 53 -7.83 -8.64 -24.77
C ALA A 53 -6.99 -9.79 -25.34
N THR A 54 -7.24 -11.03 -24.89
CA THR A 54 -6.60 -12.23 -25.42
C THR A 54 -7.28 -12.76 -26.68
N LEU A 55 -8.62 -12.82 -26.70
CA LEU A 55 -9.38 -13.51 -27.75
C LEU A 55 -9.85 -12.60 -28.90
N GLY A 56 -10.15 -11.32 -28.61
CA GLY A 56 -10.63 -10.34 -29.58
C GLY A 56 -11.97 -10.66 -30.26
N GLU A 57 -12.75 -11.62 -29.76
CA GLU A 57 -13.97 -12.08 -30.46
C GLU A 57 -15.07 -11.03 -30.44
N VAL A 58 -15.23 -10.28 -29.33
CA VAL A 58 -16.26 -9.23 -29.25
C VAL A 58 -15.96 -8.13 -30.27
N ALA A 59 -14.71 -7.69 -30.36
CA ALA A 59 -14.28 -6.71 -31.35
C ALA A 59 -14.43 -7.24 -32.78
N ALA A 60 -14.05 -8.49 -33.05
CA ALA A 60 -14.15 -9.11 -34.38
C ALA A 60 -15.61 -9.29 -34.83
N LEU A 61 -16.50 -9.74 -33.94
CA LEU A 61 -17.93 -9.88 -34.25
C LEU A 61 -18.59 -8.51 -34.45
N HIS A 62 -18.19 -7.50 -33.69
CA HIS A 62 -18.67 -6.14 -33.89
C HIS A 62 -18.18 -5.52 -35.21
N ALA A 63 -16.93 -5.77 -35.61
CA ALA A 63 -16.41 -5.35 -36.91
C ALA A 63 -17.20 -5.98 -38.09
N ARG A 64 -17.75 -7.18 -37.88
CA ARG A 64 -18.68 -7.86 -38.80
C ARG A 64 -20.13 -7.34 -38.73
N GLN A 65 -20.36 -6.23 -38.01
CA GLN A 65 -21.66 -5.58 -37.85
C GLN A 65 -22.73 -6.45 -37.16
N LEU A 66 -22.34 -7.44 -36.34
CA LEU A 66 -23.31 -8.17 -35.52
C LEU A 66 -23.90 -7.27 -34.43
N SER A 67 -25.18 -7.49 -34.13
CA SER A 67 -25.84 -6.77 -33.02
C SER A 67 -25.24 -7.15 -31.66
N GLN A 68 -25.21 -6.21 -30.72
CA GLN A 68 -24.69 -6.47 -29.36
C GLN A 68 -25.39 -7.65 -28.65
N ASN A 69 -26.69 -7.85 -28.91
CA ASN A 69 -27.44 -9.00 -28.39
C ASN A 69 -26.96 -10.33 -28.96
N GLU A 70 -26.57 -10.35 -30.23
CA GLU A 70 -26.06 -11.55 -30.87
C GLU A 70 -24.65 -11.87 -30.41
N ILE A 71 -23.79 -10.85 -30.29
CA ILE A 71 -22.45 -10.99 -29.73
C ILE A 71 -22.53 -11.54 -28.30
N ALA A 72 -23.38 -10.95 -27.45
CA ALA A 72 -23.63 -11.39 -26.08
C ALA A 72 -23.96 -12.89 -25.97
N ARG A 73 -24.86 -13.38 -26.84
CA ARG A 73 -25.21 -14.81 -26.89
C ARG A 73 -24.04 -15.68 -27.33
N ARG A 74 -23.25 -15.27 -28.33
CA ARG A 74 -22.14 -16.07 -28.87
C ARG A 74 -20.92 -16.16 -27.95
N VAL A 75 -20.62 -15.09 -27.22
CA VAL A 75 -19.47 -15.03 -26.30
C VAL A 75 -19.83 -15.40 -24.86
N GLY A 76 -21.13 -15.53 -24.53
CA GLY A 76 -21.58 -15.86 -23.18
C GLY A 76 -21.37 -14.71 -22.19
N LEU A 77 -21.72 -13.48 -22.59
CA LEU A 77 -21.69 -12.29 -21.73
C LEU A 77 -23.05 -11.58 -21.70
N PRO A 78 -23.40 -10.87 -20.62
CA PRO A 78 -24.51 -9.93 -20.64
C PRO A 78 -24.33 -8.84 -21.69
N ARG A 79 -25.43 -8.37 -22.30
CA ARG A 79 -25.43 -7.28 -23.30
C ARG A 79 -24.71 -6.03 -22.81
N SER A 80 -24.92 -5.65 -21.54
CA SER A 80 -24.26 -4.51 -20.91
C SER A 80 -22.74 -4.66 -20.89
N THR A 81 -22.23 -5.85 -20.56
CA THR A 81 -20.79 -6.14 -20.59
C THR A 81 -20.22 -6.05 -22.00
N VAL A 82 -20.94 -6.56 -23.01
CA VAL A 82 -20.54 -6.40 -24.43
C VAL A 82 -20.49 -4.94 -24.83
N GLN A 83 -21.50 -4.16 -24.47
CA GLN A 83 -21.54 -2.71 -24.70
C GLN A 83 -20.33 -2.01 -24.07
N ASP A 84 -19.96 -2.38 -22.84
CA ASP A 84 -18.80 -1.81 -22.15
C ASP A 84 -17.46 -2.22 -22.78
N LEU A 85 -17.36 -3.44 -23.32
CA LEU A 85 -16.16 -3.91 -24.04
C LEU A 85 -15.95 -3.16 -25.36
N LEU A 86 -17.03 -2.91 -26.09
CA LEU A 86 -17.03 -2.19 -27.37
C LEU A 86 -16.83 -0.69 -27.22
N ARG A 87 -17.13 -0.15 -26.04
CA ARG A 87 -16.83 1.24 -25.74
C ARG A 87 -15.31 1.40 -25.76
N ASN A 88 -14.80 2.18 -26.71
CA ASN A 88 -13.38 2.50 -26.82
C ASN A 88 -12.84 2.79 -25.42
N PRO A 89 -11.83 2.04 -24.93
CA PRO A 89 -11.16 2.47 -23.73
C PRO A 89 -10.69 3.88 -24.04
N LYS A 90 -11.15 4.87 -23.28
CA LYS A 90 -10.29 6.02 -23.05
C LYS A 90 -9.00 5.36 -22.62
N GLU A 91 -7.97 5.43 -23.47
CA GLU A 91 -6.65 4.92 -23.12
C GLU A 91 -6.45 5.28 -21.66
N ALA A 92 -6.21 4.27 -20.82
CA ALA A 92 -5.96 4.49 -19.41
C ALA A 92 -4.63 5.24 -19.31
N ARG A 93 -4.64 6.52 -19.66
CA ARG A 93 -3.50 7.41 -19.57
C ARG A 93 -3.21 7.45 -18.09
N SER A 94 -2.10 6.80 -17.73
CA SER A 94 -1.57 6.87 -16.39
C SER A 94 -1.27 8.33 -16.11
N THR A 95 -2.12 8.97 -15.31
CA THR A 95 -1.84 10.33 -14.85
C THR A 95 -0.73 10.24 -13.80
N PRO A 96 0.11 11.28 -13.62
CA PRO A 96 1.10 11.31 -12.55
C PRO A 96 0.50 10.98 -11.18
N ARG A 97 -0.75 11.37 -10.95
CA ARG A 97 -1.51 11.07 -9.73
C ARG A 97 -1.87 9.59 -9.58
N LYS A 98 -2.28 8.91 -10.66
CA LYS A 98 -2.49 7.45 -10.63
C LYS A 98 -1.18 6.74 -10.31
N THR A 99 -0.08 7.14 -10.96
CA THR A 99 1.24 6.59 -10.72
C THR A 99 1.69 6.78 -9.27
N LEU A 100 1.50 7.98 -8.71
CA LEU A 100 1.82 8.28 -7.32
C LEU A 100 0.99 7.46 -6.33
N ALA A 101 -0.32 7.35 -6.55
CA ALA A 101 -1.21 6.55 -5.72
C ALA A 101 -0.80 5.07 -5.73
N LEU A 102 -0.58 4.51 -6.92
CA LEU A 102 -0.21 3.10 -7.10
C LEU A 102 1.16 2.79 -6.50
N ALA A 103 2.14 3.69 -6.65
CA ALA A 103 3.43 3.57 -5.99
C ALA A 103 3.29 3.57 -4.46
N GLY A 104 2.57 4.55 -3.92
CA GLY A 104 2.35 4.69 -2.48
C GLY A 104 1.67 3.47 -1.85
N ILE A 105 0.55 3.01 -2.41
CA ILE A 105 -0.14 1.81 -1.87
C ILE A 105 0.67 0.53 -2.07
N SER A 106 1.54 0.45 -3.08
CA SER A 106 2.41 -0.71 -3.29
C SER A 106 3.54 -0.76 -2.28
N GLU A 107 4.11 0.39 -1.91
CA GLU A 107 5.14 0.52 -0.87
C GLU A 107 4.60 0.29 0.54
N MET A 108 3.34 0.68 0.79
CA MET A 108 2.71 0.70 2.11
C MET A 108 1.69 -0.44 2.32
N HIS A 109 1.74 -1.49 1.50
CA HIS A 109 0.76 -2.59 1.43
C HIS A 109 -0.63 -2.17 0.91
N ALA A 110 -1.22 -1.13 1.50
CA ALA A 110 -2.47 -0.50 1.11
C ALA A 110 -2.62 0.83 1.87
N MET A 111 -3.65 1.61 1.56
CA MET A 111 -4.04 2.77 2.37
C MET A 111 -5.57 2.87 2.47
N GLN A 112 -6.09 3.33 3.60
CA GLN A 112 -7.49 3.75 3.67
C GLN A 112 -7.73 5.02 2.84
N LEU A 113 -8.95 5.19 2.33
CA LEU A 113 -9.29 6.28 1.41
C LEU A 113 -9.01 7.67 1.99
N ASP A 114 -9.19 7.86 3.30
CA ASP A 114 -8.85 9.10 3.98
C ASP A 114 -7.34 9.35 3.99
N VAL A 115 -6.54 8.34 4.36
CA VAL A 115 -5.06 8.40 4.35
C VAL A 115 -4.52 8.63 2.95
N LEU A 116 -5.08 7.95 1.96
CA LEU A 116 -4.74 8.17 0.56
C LEU A 116 -5.10 9.60 0.11
N GLY A 117 -6.17 10.17 0.65
CA GLY A 117 -6.53 11.57 0.43
C GLY A 117 -5.48 12.55 0.94
N TRP A 118 -5.04 12.39 2.19
CA TRP A 118 -3.96 13.23 2.73
C TRP A 118 -2.65 13.02 1.98
N PHE A 119 -2.31 11.77 1.66
CA PHE A 119 -1.14 11.41 0.86
C PHE A 119 -1.13 12.14 -0.49
N LEU A 120 -2.25 12.14 -1.22
CA LEU A 120 -2.33 12.74 -2.55
C LEU A 120 -2.68 14.24 -2.56
N GLY A 121 -2.93 14.85 -1.40
CA GLY A 121 -3.42 16.23 -1.33
C GLY A 121 -4.88 16.39 -1.82
N MET A 122 -5.69 15.33 -1.75
CA MET A 122 -7.01 15.26 -2.39
C MET A 122 -8.17 15.35 -1.41
N GLU A 123 -9.28 15.88 -1.89
CA GLU A 123 -10.57 15.80 -1.17
C GLU A 123 -11.19 14.42 -1.34
N ARG A 124 -11.93 14.00 -0.32
CA ARG A 124 -12.59 12.69 -0.21
C ARG A 124 -13.24 12.25 -1.53
N ASN A 125 -14.14 13.04 -2.09
CA ASN A 125 -14.87 12.70 -3.33
C ASN A 125 -13.93 12.39 -4.51
N HIS A 126 -12.83 13.12 -4.65
CA HIS A 126 -11.85 12.88 -5.71
C HIS A 126 -11.07 11.59 -5.47
N VAL A 127 -10.82 11.22 -4.21
CA VAL A 127 -10.15 9.95 -3.88
C VAL A 127 -11.05 8.76 -4.21
N TYR A 128 -12.34 8.82 -3.88
CA TYR A 128 -13.30 7.78 -4.30
C TYR A 128 -13.37 7.66 -5.82
N SER A 129 -13.42 8.79 -6.53
CA SER A 129 -13.40 8.76 -8.00
C SER A 129 -12.11 8.14 -8.54
N LEU A 130 -10.96 8.43 -7.93
CA LEU A 130 -9.68 7.85 -8.30
C LEU A 130 -9.68 6.34 -8.04
N ALA A 131 -10.10 5.91 -6.84
CA ALA A 131 -10.17 4.50 -6.50
C ALA A 131 -11.11 3.73 -7.43
N LYS A 132 -12.28 4.30 -7.78
CA LYS A 132 -13.18 3.71 -8.79
C LYS A 132 -12.51 3.56 -10.15
N GLN A 133 -11.74 4.56 -10.59
CA GLN A 133 -10.99 4.47 -11.86
C GLN A 133 -9.90 3.39 -11.78
N LEU A 134 -9.08 3.38 -10.73
CA LEU A 134 -8.05 2.37 -10.52
C LEU A 134 -8.65 0.96 -10.46
N HIS A 135 -9.80 0.82 -9.81
CA HIS A 135 -10.54 -0.43 -9.78
C HIS A 135 -10.96 -0.79 -11.19
N ASN A 136 -11.66 0.08 -11.93
CA ASN A 136 -12.09 -0.19 -13.31
C ASN A 136 -10.93 -0.53 -14.26
N ASP A 137 -9.75 0.04 -14.02
CA ASP A 137 -8.51 -0.24 -14.78
C ASP A 137 -7.87 -1.59 -14.39
N GLY A 138 -8.34 -2.24 -13.32
CA GLY A 138 -7.84 -3.55 -12.86
C GLY A 138 -6.54 -3.45 -12.06
N LEU A 139 -6.22 -2.26 -11.57
CA LEU A 139 -4.96 -1.97 -10.89
C LEU A 139 -5.04 -2.19 -9.37
N ILE A 140 -6.25 -2.18 -8.82
CA ILE A 140 -6.55 -2.45 -7.41
C ILE A 140 -7.67 -3.48 -7.30
N HIS A 141 -7.76 -4.14 -6.14
CA HIS A 141 -8.90 -4.97 -5.78
C HIS A 141 -10.17 -4.12 -5.56
N GLU A 142 -11.28 -4.78 -5.27
CA GLU A 142 -12.43 -4.07 -4.70
C GLU A 142 -12.02 -3.40 -3.37
N LEU A 143 -12.67 -2.29 -3.05
CA LEU A 143 -12.41 -1.56 -1.81
C LEU A 143 -12.70 -2.47 -0.62
N ALA A 144 -11.67 -2.74 0.19
CA ALA A 144 -11.73 -3.75 1.23
C ALA A 144 -12.15 -3.17 2.59
N ASP A 145 -13.00 -3.91 3.31
CA ASP A 145 -13.27 -3.72 4.73
C ASP A 145 -12.26 -4.53 5.56
N VAL A 146 -11.14 -3.91 5.90
CA VAL A 146 -10.13 -4.56 6.74
C VAL A 146 -10.39 -4.28 8.22
N GLN A 147 -10.71 -3.04 8.58
CA GLN A 147 -10.96 -2.62 9.97
C GLN A 147 -11.99 -1.50 10.02
N ALA A 148 -12.36 -1.07 11.22
CA ALA A 148 -13.25 0.07 11.40
C ALA A 148 -12.72 1.34 10.69
N GLY A 149 -13.62 2.11 10.10
CA GLY A 149 -13.30 3.35 9.39
C GLY A 149 -13.50 3.26 7.87
N GLU A 150 -12.69 4.00 7.12
CA GLU A 150 -12.80 4.08 5.66
C GLU A 150 -12.33 2.78 4.97
N LYS A 151 -12.85 2.51 3.78
CA LYS A 151 -12.41 1.35 2.99
C LYS A 151 -10.93 1.47 2.60
N TRP A 152 -10.29 0.32 2.40
CA TRP A 152 -8.90 0.21 1.97
C TRP A 152 -8.76 0.11 0.46
N VAL A 153 -7.77 0.83 -0.08
CA VAL A 153 -7.31 0.74 -1.46
C VAL A 153 -6.12 -0.22 -1.52
N VAL A 154 -6.38 -1.44 -1.97
CA VAL A 154 -5.37 -2.52 -2.00
C VAL A 154 -4.93 -2.78 -3.44
N PRO A 155 -3.62 -2.66 -3.78
CA PRO A 155 -3.14 -2.97 -5.12
C PRO A 155 -3.30 -4.46 -5.44
N THR A 156 -3.47 -4.78 -6.71
CA THR A 156 -3.30 -6.17 -7.15
C THR A 156 -1.83 -6.57 -7.00
N ARG A 157 -1.56 -7.88 -6.87
CA ARG A 157 -0.17 -8.38 -6.80
C ARG A 157 0.66 -7.96 -8.01
N VAL A 158 0.05 -7.94 -9.20
CA VAL A 158 0.70 -7.51 -10.45
C VAL A 158 1.05 -6.03 -10.40
N THR A 159 0.12 -5.19 -9.94
CA THR A 159 0.39 -3.77 -9.72
C THR A 159 1.52 -3.58 -8.73
N ALA A 160 1.46 -4.21 -7.57
CA ALA A 160 2.51 -4.11 -6.55
C ALA A 160 3.87 -4.51 -7.12
N ALA A 161 3.92 -5.62 -7.86
CA ALA A 161 5.16 -6.09 -8.47
C ALA A 161 5.75 -5.09 -9.47
N ARG A 162 4.91 -4.44 -10.28
CA ARG A 162 5.33 -3.43 -11.25
C ARG A 162 5.98 -2.21 -10.58
N TYR A 163 5.41 -1.74 -9.47
CA TYR A 163 5.88 -0.53 -8.79
C TYR A 163 7.06 -0.78 -7.85
N LEU A 164 7.15 -1.99 -7.29
CA LEU A 164 8.25 -2.38 -6.42
C LEU A 164 9.47 -2.85 -7.23
N GLY A 165 9.27 -3.45 -8.41
CA GLY A 165 10.34 -4.06 -9.20
C GLY A 165 10.69 -5.50 -8.77
N TRP A 166 9.94 -6.07 -7.84
CA TRP A 166 9.97 -7.50 -7.49
C TRP A 166 8.55 -7.97 -7.16
N ARG A 167 8.29 -9.28 -7.18
CA ARG A 167 6.97 -9.84 -6.82
C ARG A 167 6.89 -10.02 -5.29
N PRO A 168 6.16 -9.17 -4.54
CA PRO A 168 6.02 -9.37 -3.09
C PRO A 168 5.23 -10.66 -2.78
N ALA A 169 5.58 -11.30 -1.66
CA ALA A 169 4.87 -12.46 -1.12
C ALA A 169 3.60 -12.02 -0.36
N ASP A 170 3.66 -10.86 0.26
CA ASP A 170 2.78 -10.30 1.28
C ASP A 170 2.09 -9.01 0.79
N TRP A 171 1.54 -9.02 -0.43
CA TRP A 171 1.05 -7.78 -1.07
C TRP A 171 -0.15 -7.13 -0.38
N HIS A 172 -0.99 -7.91 0.32
CA HIS A 172 -2.17 -7.46 1.05
C HIS A 172 -1.84 -7.22 2.54
N PRO A 173 -2.37 -6.16 3.18
CA PRO A 173 -2.17 -5.95 4.61
C PRO A 173 -2.83 -7.09 5.43
N PRO A 174 -2.12 -7.77 6.35
CA PRO A 174 -2.73 -8.73 7.27
C PRO A 174 -3.68 -8.00 8.22
N LEU A 175 -4.83 -8.63 8.53
CA LEU A 175 -5.82 -8.06 9.44
C LEU A 175 -5.23 -7.66 10.80
N ALA A 176 -4.35 -8.51 11.34
CA ALA A 176 -3.69 -8.28 12.63
C ALA A 176 -2.76 -7.06 12.66
N LEU A 177 -2.34 -6.55 11.49
CA LEU A 177 -1.41 -5.43 11.34
C LEU A 177 -2.05 -4.21 10.65
N ALA A 178 -3.36 -4.24 10.38
CA ALA A 178 -4.03 -3.18 9.65
C ALA A 178 -3.91 -1.81 10.34
N GLU A 179 -4.07 -1.77 11.67
CA GLU A 179 -3.92 -0.53 12.45
C GLU A 179 -2.49 0.00 12.41
N HIS A 180 -1.52 -0.91 12.45
CA HIS A 180 -0.09 -0.59 12.33
C HIS A 180 0.21 0.05 10.97
N TYR A 181 -0.19 -0.60 9.88
CA TYR A 181 0.04 -0.06 8.54
C TYR A 181 -0.71 1.23 8.27
N ARG A 182 -1.90 1.42 8.84
CA ARG A 182 -2.57 2.73 8.82
C ARG A 182 -1.72 3.78 9.51
N ALA A 183 -1.20 3.50 10.70
CA ALA A 183 -0.39 4.43 11.48
C ALA A 183 0.95 4.75 10.78
N VAL A 184 1.62 3.76 10.18
CA VAL A 184 2.85 3.98 9.40
C VAL A 184 2.56 4.81 8.14
N ALA A 185 1.43 4.59 7.47
CA ALA A 185 1.02 5.44 6.34
C ALA A 185 0.71 6.87 6.76
N GLN A 186 0.06 7.08 7.90
CA GLN A 186 -0.15 8.40 8.49
C GLN A 186 1.20 9.06 8.86
N ALA A 187 2.14 8.32 9.45
CA ALA A 187 3.48 8.80 9.78
C ALA A 187 4.23 9.27 8.53
N ARG A 188 4.22 8.46 7.46
CA ARG A 188 4.78 8.86 6.16
C ARG A 188 4.19 10.18 5.68
N VAL A 189 2.86 10.28 5.68
CA VAL A 189 2.14 11.48 5.21
C VAL A 189 2.54 12.72 5.99
N MET A 190 2.61 12.64 7.32
CA MET A 190 2.92 13.82 8.14
C MET A 190 4.40 14.19 8.15
N LEU A 191 5.30 13.22 7.97
CA LEU A 191 6.74 13.46 7.98
C LEU A 191 7.25 13.97 6.63
N VAL A 192 6.84 13.35 5.53
CA VAL A 192 7.41 13.61 4.20
C VAL A 192 6.38 13.64 3.06
N GLY A 193 5.10 13.42 3.36
CA GLY A 193 4.03 13.45 2.37
C GLY A 193 4.14 12.33 1.35
N SER A 194 3.97 12.67 0.06
CA SER A 194 3.99 11.70 -1.04
C SER A 194 5.33 11.57 -1.76
N ASP A 195 6.34 12.34 -1.38
CA ASP A 195 7.62 12.27 -2.06
C ASP A 195 8.29 10.91 -1.80
N ARG A 196 8.59 10.19 -2.88
CA ARG A 196 9.23 8.88 -2.80
C ARG A 196 10.72 8.99 -2.49
N ALA A 197 11.37 10.09 -2.85
CA ALA A 197 12.80 10.27 -2.59
C ALA A 197 13.10 10.46 -1.10
N LEU A 198 12.09 10.84 -0.31
CA LEU A 198 12.20 11.12 1.11
C LEU A 198 11.74 9.95 2.00
N TRP A 199 11.38 8.80 1.43
CA TRP A 199 10.82 7.67 2.17
C TRP A 199 11.31 6.31 1.66
N VAL A 200 11.70 5.44 2.58
CA VAL A 200 11.93 4.01 2.33
C VAL A 200 10.99 3.22 3.22
N SER A 201 10.11 2.41 2.64
CA SER A 201 9.14 1.63 3.43
C SER A 201 9.75 0.37 4.03
N GLU A 202 9.20 -0.10 5.15
CA GLU A 202 9.49 -1.39 5.76
C GLU A 202 9.60 -2.51 4.72
N ARG A 203 8.65 -2.60 3.79
CA ARG A 203 8.65 -3.63 2.73
C ARG A 203 9.90 -3.57 1.84
N VAL A 204 10.36 -2.38 1.49
CA VAL A 204 11.60 -2.18 0.75
C VAL A 204 12.79 -2.61 1.61
N LEU A 205 12.81 -2.24 2.89
CA LEU A 205 13.87 -2.62 3.84
C LEU A 205 13.95 -4.14 4.02
N ARG A 206 12.82 -4.83 4.25
CA ARG A 206 12.74 -6.30 4.31
C ARG A 206 13.29 -6.94 3.04
N HIS A 207 12.91 -6.41 1.88
CA HIS A 207 13.37 -6.93 0.60
C HIS A 207 14.89 -6.78 0.43
N ARG A 208 15.48 -5.65 0.86
CA ARG A 208 16.93 -5.42 0.85
C ARG A 208 17.65 -6.43 1.75
N ILE A 209 17.17 -6.64 2.98
CA ILE A 209 17.74 -7.66 3.90
C ILE A 209 17.69 -9.06 3.30
N GLY A 210 16.57 -9.44 2.68
CA GLY A 210 16.42 -10.74 2.02
C GLY A 210 17.38 -10.97 0.86
N LYS A 211 17.91 -9.90 0.23
CA LYS A 211 18.98 -10.00 -0.78
C LYS A 211 20.36 -10.24 -0.16
N THR A 212 20.64 -9.64 0.99
CA THR A 212 21.94 -9.75 1.69
C THR A 212 22.08 -10.99 2.58
N ALA A 213 20.97 -11.56 3.09
CA ALA A 213 20.98 -12.71 3.99
C ALA A 213 21.33 -14.08 3.33
N GLY A 214 21.97 -14.08 2.15
CA GLY A 214 22.39 -15.28 1.44
C GLY A 214 23.90 -15.41 1.31
N PRO A 215 24.60 -16.10 2.23
CA PRO A 215 26.03 -16.43 2.09
C PRO A 215 26.29 -17.66 1.21
N ASN A 216 25.25 -18.47 0.90
CA ASN A 216 25.38 -19.77 0.23
C ASN A 216 24.51 -19.94 -1.04
N GLY A 217 24.09 -18.84 -1.68
CA GLY A 217 23.41 -18.90 -2.98
C GLY A 217 22.04 -19.59 -3.04
N LYS A 218 21.56 -20.22 -1.96
CA LYS A 218 20.19 -20.73 -1.86
C LYS A 218 19.27 -19.59 -1.42
N ARG A 219 18.47 -19.08 -2.35
CA ARG A 219 17.20 -18.39 -2.01
C ARG A 219 16.39 -19.35 -1.15
N THR A 220 16.39 -19.17 0.17
CA THR A 220 15.34 -19.75 0.99
C THR A 220 14.02 -19.19 0.48
N THR A 221 13.05 -20.06 0.22
CA THR A 221 11.76 -19.72 -0.37
C THR A 221 10.82 -18.99 0.62
N GLY A 222 11.39 -18.27 1.59
CA GLY A 222 10.67 -17.55 2.64
C GLY A 222 11.37 -16.24 2.99
N GLU A 223 10.63 -15.30 3.56
CA GLU A 223 11.17 -14.05 4.08
C GLU A 223 12.23 -14.34 5.16
N PRO A 224 13.35 -13.60 5.19
CA PRO A 224 14.35 -13.78 6.23
C PRO A 224 13.69 -13.56 7.61
N PRO A 225 13.98 -14.39 8.61
CA PRO A 225 13.48 -14.15 9.95
C PRO A 225 14.08 -12.84 10.46
N VAL A 226 13.22 -11.90 10.85
CA VAL A 226 13.62 -10.58 11.36
C VAL A 226 13.00 -10.35 12.73
N SER A 227 13.72 -9.62 13.57
CA SER A 227 13.23 -9.14 14.86
C SER A 227 12.30 -7.97 14.60
N SER A 228 10.99 -8.20 14.72
CA SER A 228 9.95 -7.17 14.50
C SER A 228 8.67 -7.54 15.22
N GLY A 229 7.75 -6.58 15.36
CA GLY A 229 6.43 -6.80 15.93
C GLY A 229 6.43 -6.96 17.45
N ARG A 230 5.39 -7.60 17.99
CA ARG A 230 5.09 -7.64 19.44
C ARG A 230 6.08 -8.47 20.26
N THR A 231 6.67 -9.49 19.67
CA THR A 231 7.60 -10.44 20.30
C THR A 231 8.91 -10.48 19.49
N PRO A 232 9.76 -9.45 19.63
CA PRO A 232 11.02 -9.36 18.90
C PRO A 232 11.96 -10.51 19.31
N LEU A 233 12.72 -11.02 18.35
CA LEU A 233 13.62 -12.14 18.53
C LEU A 233 15.06 -11.63 18.76
N LEU A 234 15.69 -12.11 19.83
CA LEU A 234 17.08 -11.79 20.12
C LEU A 234 18.00 -12.44 19.07
N GLY A 235 18.97 -11.68 18.55
CA GLY A 235 19.96 -12.17 17.58
C GLY A 235 19.52 -12.15 16.11
N TYR A 236 18.31 -11.67 15.80
CA TYR A 236 17.81 -11.54 14.44
C TYR A 236 17.93 -10.09 13.93
N PRO A 237 18.10 -9.85 12.61
CA PRO A 237 18.13 -8.51 12.05
C PRO A 237 16.84 -7.75 12.35
N HIS A 238 16.95 -6.48 12.77
CA HIS A 238 15.81 -5.61 13.00
C HIS A 238 15.42 -4.87 11.70
N VAL A 239 14.12 -4.63 11.51
CA VAL A 239 13.59 -3.85 10.40
C VAL A 239 12.71 -2.73 10.93
N HIS A 240 13.05 -1.50 10.56
CA HIS A 240 12.25 -0.32 10.86
C HIS A 240 10.94 -0.29 10.07
N ASP A 241 9.91 0.34 10.63
CA ASP A 241 8.64 0.61 9.94
C ASP A 241 8.80 1.55 8.73
N GLY A 242 9.87 2.34 8.74
CA GLY A 242 10.34 3.07 7.58
C GLY A 242 11.64 3.82 7.85
N ARG A 243 12.18 4.43 6.82
CA ARG A 243 13.21 5.48 6.92
C ARG A 243 12.72 6.71 6.20
N PHE A 244 13.06 7.89 6.72
CA PHE A 244 12.67 9.13 6.08
C PHE A 244 13.79 10.17 6.13
N LEU A 245 13.88 11.00 5.09
CA LEU A 245 14.78 12.15 5.05
C LEU A 245 13.99 13.39 5.47
N GLY A 246 14.37 13.99 6.60
CA GLY A 246 13.62 15.11 7.15
C GLY A 246 14.28 15.77 8.34
N VAL A 247 13.53 16.64 9.00
CA VAL A 247 13.99 17.39 10.19
C VAL A 247 13.24 16.91 11.42
N VAL A 248 13.98 16.46 12.43
CA VAL A 248 13.46 16.14 13.76
C VAL A 248 14.30 16.91 14.77
N GLU A 249 13.65 17.71 15.62
CA GLU A 249 14.32 18.53 16.66
C GLU A 249 15.41 19.47 16.13
N GLY A 250 15.21 19.97 14.91
CA GLY A 250 16.16 20.88 14.26
C GLY A 250 17.29 20.15 13.51
N GLN A 251 17.43 18.84 13.70
CA GLN A 251 18.44 18.03 13.04
C GLN A 251 17.90 17.46 11.71
N HIS A 252 18.54 17.83 10.61
CA HIS A 252 18.21 17.36 9.26
C HIS A 252 19.05 16.13 8.91
N GLY A 253 18.40 15.06 8.46
CA GLY A 253 19.09 13.85 8.03
C GLY A 253 18.14 12.70 7.77
N TRP A 254 18.69 11.52 7.52
CA TRP A 254 17.89 10.31 7.46
C TRP A 254 17.60 9.81 8.87
N TRP A 255 16.34 9.49 9.12
CA TRP A 255 15.85 8.97 10.39
C TRP A 255 15.26 7.59 10.19
N ALA A 256 15.57 6.68 11.11
CA ALA A 256 14.81 5.45 11.27
C ALA A 256 13.49 5.76 11.98
N LEU A 257 12.40 5.13 11.55
CA LEU A 257 11.08 5.31 12.14
C LEU A 257 10.60 3.99 12.77
N GLU A 258 10.07 4.12 13.99
CA GLU A 258 9.30 3.10 14.69
C GLU A 258 7.94 3.66 15.09
N VAL A 259 6.88 2.90 14.86
CA VAL A 259 5.50 3.25 15.22
C VAL A 259 4.99 2.22 16.23
N GLU A 260 4.75 2.68 17.46
CA GLU A 260 4.36 1.79 18.56
C GLU A 260 2.93 2.06 19.01
N LEU A 261 2.03 1.13 18.70
CA LEU A 261 0.60 1.26 19.00
C LEU A 261 0.19 0.59 20.31
N SER A 262 0.95 -0.39 20.79
CA SER A 262 0.60 -1.21 21.95
C SER A 262 1.79 -1.43 22.87
N LYS A 263 1.54 -1.52 24.17
CA LYS A 263 2.60 -1.75 25.15
C LYS A 263 3.13 -3.19 25.01
N LYS A 264 4.44 -3.31 24.79
CA LYS A 264 5.17 -4.58 24.86
C LYS A 264 5.57 -4.88 26.30
N ASP A 265 5.85 -6.14 26.60
CA ASP A 265 6.51 -6.50 27.85
C ASP A 265 7.87 -5.77 27.93
N PRO A 266 8.36 -5.39 29.13
CA PRO A 266 9.59 -4.61 29.28
C PRO A 266 10.79 -5.25 28.58
N GLU A 267 10.98 -6.56 28.73
CA GLU A 267 12.07 -7.30 28.07
C GLU A 267 11.98 -7.23 26.54
N HIS A 268 10.77 -7.38 25.99
CA HIS A 268 10.52 -7.24 24.56
C HIS A 268 10.80 -5.82 24.07
N MET A 269 10.46 -4.79 24.86
CA MET A 269 10.78 -3.42 24.50
C MET A 269 12.28 -3.15 24.50
N ASP A 270 13.01 -3.69 25.48
CA ASP A 270 14.47 -3.57 25.55
C ASP A 270 15.14 -4.23 24.34
N ILE A 271 14.66 -5.41 23.90
CA ILE A 271 15.15 -6.08 22.70
C ILE A 271 14.84 -5.25 21.45
N ALA A 272 13.60 -4.75 21.30
CA ALA A 272 13.19 -3.95 20.15
C ALA A 272 14.00 -2.66 20.03
N LEU A 273 14.17 -1.91 21.13
CA LEU A 273 14.88 -0.63 21.13
C LEU A 273 16.37 -0.82 20.78
N LYS A 274 17.03 -1.81 21.40
CA LYS A 274 18.42 -2.16 21.07
C LYS A 274 18.55 -2.57 19.60
N GLY A 275 17.60 -3.36 19.10
CA GLY A 275 17.53 -3.76 17.70
C GLY A 275 17.41 -2.58 16.74
N ALA A 276 16.50 -1.66 17.02
CA ALA A 276 16.28 -0.45 16.24
C ALA A 276 17.55 0.42 16.21
N ILE A 277 18.16 0.70 17.36
CA ILE A 277 19.37 1.53 17.42
C ILE A 277 20.53 0.89 16.65
N ARG A 278 20.76 -0.42 16.82
CA ARG A 278 21.80 -1.14 16.07
C ARG A 278 21.53 -1.10 14.56
N ALA A 279 20.30 -1.35 14.13
CA ALA A 279 19.94 -1.33 12.72
C ALA A 279 20.06 0.07 12.09
N ALA A 280 19.82 1.14 12.85
CA ALA A 280 20.04 2.51 12.41
C ALA A 280 21.54 2.85 12.32
N ARG A 281 22.33 2.47 13.34
CA ARG A 281 23.78 2.69 13.41
C ARG A 281 24.51 1.97 12.27
N ASP A 282 24.10 0.74 12.01
CA ASP A 282 24.77 -0.15 11.05
C ASP A 282 24.20 0.01 9.62
N ALA A 283 23.30 0.97 9.38
CA ALA A 283 22.73 1.24 8.08
C ALA A 283 23.79 1.79 7.10
N THR A 284 23.96 1.11 5.96
CA THR A 284 25.00 1.45 4.97
C THR A 284 24.48 2.26 3.77
N GLU A 285 23.23 2.05 3.36
CA GLU A 285 22.65 2.72 2.18
C GLU A 285 22.27 4.18 2.48
N GLU A 286 21.70 4.41 3.66
CA GLU A 286 21.36 5.73 4.17
C GLU A 286 21.99 5.86 5.57
N SER A 287 22.90 6.82 5.76
CA SER A 287 23.48 7.08 7.09
C SER A 287 22.44 7.77 7.97
N MET A 288 22.01 7.08 9.03
CA MET A 288 21.00 7.60 9.94
C MET A 288 21.61 8.62 10.90
N VAL A 289 20.88 9.69 11.19
CA VAL A 289 21.20 10.64 12.26
C VAL A 289 20.49 10.29 13.58
N GLY A 290 19.46 9.44 13.52
CA GLY A 290 18.72 9.04 14.71
C GLY A 290 17.56 8.08 14.46
N VAL A 291 16.88 7.72 15.54
CA VAL A 291 15.68 6.89 15.58
C VAL A 291 14.53 7.73 16.16
N LEU A 292 13.42 7.81 15.42
CA LEU A 292 12.18 8.42 15.86
C LEU A 292 11.16 7.35 16.22
N TYR A 293 10.73 7.34 17.49
CA TYR A 293 9.60 6.57 17.97
C TYR A 293 8.33 7.44 17.99
N LEU A 294 7.28 6.98 17.32
CA LEU A 294 5.94 7.56 17.42
C LEU A 294 5.01 6.59 18.17
N CYS A 295 4.59 6.99 19.35
CA CYS A 295 3.84 6.14 20.28
C CYS A 295 2.40 6.63 20.46
N ARG A 296 1.41 5.73 20.38
CA ARG A 296 -0.02 6.14 20.39
C ARG A 296 -0.61 6.38 21.79
N THR A 297 -0.02 5.85 22.86
CA THR A 297 -0.57 6.03 24.22
C THR A 297 0.51 6.42 25.23
N PRO A 298 0.14 7.12 26.33
CA PRO A 298 1.08 7.43 27.41
C PRO A 298 1.79 6.19 27.96
N ALA A 299 1.05 5.08 28.14
CA ALA A 299 1.62 3.83 28.62
C ALA A 299 2.68 3.23 27.67
N VAL A 300 2.58 3.48 26.37
CA VAL A 300 3.61 3.07 25.39
C VAL A 300 4.80 4.02 25.46
N ILE A 301 4.56 5.33 25.52
CA ILE A 301 5.60 6.36 25.66
C ILE A 301 6.46 6.07 26.90
N ASP A 302 5.82 5.88 28.06
CA ASP A 302 6.50 5.58 29.32
C ASP A 302 7.32 4.28 29.22
N ASN A 303 6.82 3.28 28.50
CA ASN A 303 7.52 2.01 28.32
C ASN A 303 8.76 2.14 27.44
N VAL A 304 8.70 2.94 26.37
CA VAL A 304 9.85 3.24 25.50
C VAL A 304 10.87 4.10 26.24
N ASN A 305 10.42 5.13 26.98
CA ASN A 305 11.29 5.95 27.83
C ASN A 305 12.02 5.10 28.87
N ALA A 306 11.30 4.23 29.59
CA ALA A 306 11.91 3.36 30.57
C ALA A 306 12.91 2.36 29.94
N ALA A 307 12.64 1.87 28.72
CA ALA A 307 13.60 1.05 27.97
C ALA A 307 14.84 1.84 27.56
N SER A 308 14.67 3.11 27.18
CA SER A 308 15.77 4.03 26.88
C SER A 308 16.67 4.26 28.09
N GLU A 309 16.09 4.47 29.27
CA GLU A 309 16.84 4.64 30.54
C GLU A 309 17.63 3.39 30.94
N ARG A 310 17.20 2.20 30.49
CA ARG A 310 17.88 0.93 30.74
C ARG A 310 18.91 0.56 29.67
N LEU A 311 19.16 1.41 28.68
CA LEU A 311 20.14 1.11 27.65
C LEU A 311 21.55 1.05 28.28
N PRO A 312 22.34 0.00 28.00
CA PRO A 312 23.66 -0.14 28.59
C PRO A 312 24.65 0.86 27.98
N ASP A 313 25.26 1.71 28.81
CA ASP A 313 26.17 2.79 28.41
C ASP A 313 27.38 2.32 27.58
N ASN A 314 27.87 1.10 27.85
CA ASN A 314 29.01 0.54 27.14
C ASN A 314 28.75 0.30 25.65
N GLU A 315 27.47 0.14 25.26
CA GLU A 315 27.06 -0.09 23.88
C GLU A 315 26.34 1.12 23.27
N PHE A 316 25.59 1.87 24.09
CA PHE A 316 24.70 2.94 23.63
C PHE A 316 24.92 4.29 24.33
N GLY A 317 26.01 4.47 25.10
CA GLY A 317 26.30 5.72 25.81
C GLY A 317 26.71 6.88 24.89
N GLU A 318 27.34 7.92 25.45
CA GLU A 318 27.65 9.23 24.80
C GLU A 318 28.37 9.16 23.44
N ARG A 319 28.98 8.02 23.09
CA ARG A 319 29.64 7.80 21.79
C ARG A 319 28.70 7.39 20.67
N LEU A 320 27.46 7.05 20.98
CA LEU A 320 26.46 6.73 19.97
C LEU A 320 26.03 8.03 19.29
N ALA A 321 26.58 8.31 18.10
CA ALA A 321 26.23 9.48 17.29
C ALA A 321 24.84 9.33 16.63
N LEU A 322 23.83 8.93 17.40
CA LEU A 322 22.46 8.79 16.97
C LEU A 322 21.54 9.43 18.01
N ASP A 323 20.65 10.30 17.53
CA ASP A 323 19.59 10.86 18.34
C ASP A 323 18.48 9.82 18.55
N LEU A 324 17.93 9.75 19.76
CA LEU A 324 16.71 8.98 20.04
C LEU A 324 15.60 9.96 20.43
N VAL A 325 14.57 10.05 19.59
CA VAL A 325 13.45 10.97 19.79
C VAL A 325 12.16 10.18 19.97
N ILE A 326 11.46 10.39 21.07
CA ILE A 326 10.21 9.69 21.41
C ILE A 326 9.08 10.71 21.44
N ARG A 327 8.01 10.46 20.68
CA ARG A 327 6.89 11.40 20.55
C ARG A 327 5.54 10.71 20.63
N ASP A 328 4.56 11.49 21.07
CA ASP A 328 3.15 11.15 20.96
C ASP A 328 2.70 11.21 19.49
N PHE A 329 2.27 10.06 18.97
CA PHE A 329 1.79 9.89 17.60
C PHE A 329 0.54 10.74 17.35
N ASP A 330 -0.48 10.60 18.19
CA ASP A 330 -1.81 11.19 17.94
C ASP A 330 -1.75 12.71 18.06
N ARG A 331 -0.98 13.24 19.03
CA ARG A 331 -0.71 14.68 19.14
C ARG A 331 0.05 15.23 17.93
N THR A 332 1.02 14.47 17.41
CA THR A 332 1.77 14.87 16.20
C THR A 332 0.86 14.87 14.98
N TRP A 333 0.00 13.85 14.86
CA TRP A 333 -0.99 13.74 13.79
C TRP A 333 -2.03 14.86 13.83
N GLU A 334 -2.55 15.23 14.99
CA GLU A 334 -3.50 16.33 15.16
C GLU A 334 -2.88 17.69 14.77
N LYS A 335 -1.64 17.95 15.18
CA LYS A 335 -0.89 19.14 14.75
C LYS A 335 -0.72 19.18 13.23
N PHE A 336 -0.40 18.04 12.61
CA PHE A 336 -0.33 17.92 11.17
C PHE A 336 -1.68 18.25 10.51
N LEU A 337 -2.78 17.65 10.95
CA LEU A 337 -4.11 17.89 10.39
C LEU A 337 -4.53 19.36 10.50
N THR A 338 -4.24 20.00 11.63
CA THR A 338 -4.51 21.43 11.86
C THR A 338 -3.74 22.29 10.85
N ARG A 339 -2.42 22.07 10.71
CA ARG A 339 -1.58 22.79 9.75
C ARG A 339 -2.02 22.53 8.31
N TYR A 340 -2.35 21.28 7.99
CA TYR A 340 -2.80 20.87 6.66
C TYR A 340 -4.12 21.54 6.29
N GLY A 341 -5.09 21.57 7.21
CA GLY A 341 -6.37 22.25 7.04
C GLY A 341 -6.18 23.75 6.76
N ALA A 342 -5.36 24.43 7.57
CA ALA A 342 -5.05 25.85 7.36
C ALA A 342 -4.39 26.10 5.99
N MET A 343 -3.42 25.28 5.58
CA MET A 343 -2.78 25.37 4.27
C MET A 343 -3.79 25.19 3.13
N ARG A 344 -4.72 24.24 3.26
CA ARG A 344 -5.75 23.97 2.27
C ARG A 344 -6.75 25.12 2.14
N GLU A 345 -7.19 25.71 3.24
CA GLU A 345 -8.08 26.87 3.21
C GLU A 345 -7.38 28.09 2.62
N ALA A 346 -6.10 28.32 2.94
CA ALA A 346 -5.30 29.36 2.32
C ALA A 346 -5.17 29.16 0.79
N ALA A 347 -4.94 27.92 0.34
CA ALA A 347 -4.89 27.59 -1.09
C ALA A 347 -6.24 27.82 -1.78
N LYS A 348 -7.35 27.44 -1.15
CA LYS A 348 -8.71 27.71 -1.65
C LYS A 348 -9.00 29.22 -1.73
N ALA A 349 -8.56 30.02 -0.75
CA ALA A 349 -8.73 31.47 -0.77
C ALA A 349 -7.93 32.15 -1.89
N ARG A 350 -6.77 31.60 -2.25
CA ARG A 350 -5.93 32.07 -3.38
C ARG A 350 -6.46 31.66 -4.76
N SER A 351 -7.33 30.64 -4.83
CA SER A 351 -7.93 30.17 -6.09
C SER A 351 -8.82 31.24 -6.72
N SER A 352 -8.52 31.61 -7.97
CA SER A 352 -9.26 32.60 -8.78
C SER A 352 -10.74 32.25 -8.97
N ASN A 353 -11.08 30.96 -8.91
CA ASN A 353 -12.46 30.49 -9.05
C ASN A 353 -13.38 30.90 -7.89
N ARG A 354 -12.84 31.08 -6.66
CA ARG A 354 -13.63 31.62 -5.56
C ARG A 354 -13.82 33.13 -5.72
N ARG A 355 -12.76 33.88 -6.09
CA ARG A 355 -12.86 35.31 -6.41
C ARG A 355 -13.91 35.61 -7.47
N ARG A 356 -13.95 34.81 -8.55
CA ARG A 356 -14.98 34.93 -9.60
C ARG A 356 -16.39 34.66 -9.06
N ARG A 357 -16.60 33.61 -8.26
CA ARG A 357 -17.91 33.32 -7.66
C ARG A 357 -18.38 34.40 -6.68
N THR A 358 -17.48 34.93 -5.85
CA THR A 358 -17.82 36.01 -4.91
C THR A 358 -18.14 37.31 -5.65
N LEU A 359 -17.41 37.63 -6.72
CA LEU A 359 -17.71 38.79 -7.57
C LEU A 359 -19.06 38.66 -8.30
N ILE A 360 -19.38 37.46 -8.81
CA ILE A 360 -20.67 37.20 -9.45
C ILE A 360 -21.83 37.32 -8.44
N HIS A 361 -21.66 36.79 -7.22
CA HIS A 361 -22.71 36.89 -6.18
C HIS A 361 -22.93 38.33 -5.71
N LEU A 362 -21.86 39.10 -5.51
CA LEU A 362 -21.95 40.51 -5.15
C LEU A 362 -22.59 41.36 -6.25
N SER A 363 -22.38 41.03 -7.53
CA SER A 363 -23.04 41.72 -8.64
C SER A 363 -24.54 41.42 -8.75
N GLN A 364 -24.99 40.26 -8.22
CA GLN A 364 -26.41 39.88 -8.23
C GLN A 364 -27.19 40.41 -7.03
N GLU A 365 -26.53 40.77 -5.92
CA GLU A 365 -27.17 41.44 -4.78
C GLU A 365 -27.20 42.97 -4.92
N ALA A 366 -26.41 43.53 -5.84
CA ALA A 366 -26.36 44.96 -6.16
C ALA A 366 -27.17 45.37 -7.40
N SER A 367 -27.91 44.43 -8.01
CA SER A 367 -28.87 44.67 -9.10
C SER A 367 -30.27 44.38 -8.59
#